data_AF-A0A1Y1UUN7-F1
#
_entry.id   AF-A0A1Y1UUN7-F1
#
_cell.length_a   1.000
_cell.length_b   1.000
_cell.length_c   1.000
_cell.angle_alpha   90.00
_cell.angle_beta   90.00
_cell.angle_gamma   90.00
#
_symmetry.space_group_name_H-M   'P 1'
#
loop_
_entity.id
_entity.type
_entity.pdbx_description
1 polymer ?
#
loop_
_entity_poly.entity_id
_entity_poly.type
_entity_poly.pdbx_seq_one_letter_code
_entity_poly.pdbx_strand_id
1 'polypeptide(L)'
;MKISEISRMLPRLGSQDRDIESWTEEFKRVMELSDISEEKKIFAWAKECVQGRLKGVIDDLKEEEDGIIKYPSVDEIKESIEKYLNITPQEKCFNLKALRIRRGESIKDFNWRYNNYYKNLKQDFKQFITINDYADSIASRPFIRTHVITAKPEDIEKALEIAELAETAIETPNRNNNIVMFIVKNRSPTIIILNKLKNTSILENKQELLDTNKQQAFLCIEPRNTEQSSRA
;
A
#
# COMPACT_ATOMS: atom_id res chain seq x y z
N MET A 1 -24.32 19.84 -0.74
CA MET A 1 -23.01 20.54 -0.72
C MET A 1 -23.12 21.84 -1.49
N LYS A 2 -22.41 22.92 -1.13
CA LYS A 2 -22.45 24.18 -1.91
C LYS A 2 -21.64 24.04 -3.20
N ILE A 3 -22.04 24.72 -4.28
CA ILE A 3 -21.34 24.71 -5.58
C ILE A 3 -19.84 25.04 -5.42
N SER A 4 -19.50 25.98 -4.55
CA SER A 4 -18.12 26.38 -4.25
C SER A 4 -17.27 25.29 -3.57
N GLU A 5 -17.91 24.40 -2.82
CA GLU A 5 -17.24 23.28 -2.14
C GLU A 5 -16.96 22.16 -3.14
N ILE A 6 -17.96 21.83 -3.97
CA ILE A 6 -17.84 20.84 -5.05
C ILE A 6 -16.70 21.26 -5.99
N SER A 7 -16.68 22.51 -6.44
CA SER A 7 -15.66 23.04 -7.36
C SER A 7 -14.22 22.91 -6.84
N ARG A 8 -14.03 22.92 -5.52
CA ARG A 8 -12.70 22.74 -4.88
C ARG A 8 -12.27 21.28 -4.82
N MET A 9 -13.21 20.35 -4.82
CA MET A 9 -12.95 18.91 -4.76
C MET A 9 -12.75 18.27 -6.13
N LEU A 10 -13.18 18.95 -7.20
CA LEU A 10 -13.11 18.39 -8.55
C LEU A 10 -11.66 18.16 -9.01
N PRO A 11 -11.36 16.97 -9.55
CA PRO A 11 -10.05 16.72 -10.15
C PRO A 11 -9.89 17.56 -11.43
N ARG A 12 -8.65 17.94 -11.74
CA ARG A 12 -8.33 18.69 -12.95
C ARG A 12 -7.55 17.82 -13.91
N LEU A 13 -7.84 17.97 -15.20
CA LEU A 13 -7.19 17.25 -16.28
C LEU A 13 -6.83 18.20 -17.43
N GLY A 14 -5.54 18.32 -17.69
CA GLY A 14 -4.95 19.00 -18.82
C GLY A 14 -4.53 18.03 -19.93
N SER A 15 -4.08 18.58 -21.05
CA SER A 15 -3.68 17.79 -22.23
C SER A 15 -2.38 16.99 -22.06
N GLN A 16 -1.62 17.26 -21.00
CA GLN A 16 -0.39 16.54 -20.67
C GLN A 16 -0.61 15.45 -19.63
N ASP A 17 -1.77 15.45 -18.97
CA ASP A 17 -2.08 14.42 -17.99
C ASP A 17 -2.34 13.10 -18.72
N ARG A 18 -1.85 12.02 -18.13
CA ARG A 18 -1.95 10.66 -18.68
C ARG A 18 -2.68 9.70 -17.75
N ASP A 19 -2.99 10.18 -16.54
CA ASP A 19 -3.61 9.38 -15.50
C ASP A 19 -5.14 9.55 -15.48
N ILE A 20 -5.77 9.09 -16.56
CA ILE A 20 -7.22 9.26 -16.79
C ILE A 20 -8.04 8.41 -15.80
N GLU A 21 -7.46 7.31 -15.32
CA GLU A 21 -8.09 6.41 -14.37
C GLU A 21 -8.29 7.10 -13.00
N SER A 22 -7.23 7.65 -12.40
CA SER A 22 -7.37 8.42 -11.14
C SER A 22 -8.33 9.58 -11.30
N TRP A 23 -8.24 10.31 -12.42
CA TRP A 23 -9.14 11.43 -12.69
C TRP A 23 -10.61 10.99 -12.71
N THR A 24 -10.91 9.87 -13.39
CA THR A 24 -12.27 9.35 -13.50
C THR A 24 -12.82 8.90 -12.15
N GLU A 25 -12.02 8.19 -11.36
CA GLU A 25 -12.42 7.70 -10.04
C GLU A 25 -12.64 8.83 -9.03
N GLU A 26 -11.73 9.81 -9.00
CA GLU A 26 -11.89 11.01 -8.16
C GLU A 26 -13.12 11.82 -8.59
N PHE A 27 -13.40 11.90 -9.90
CA PHE A 27 -14.58 12.58 -10.42
C PHE A 27 -15.88 11.87 -10.02
N LYS A 28 -15.98 10.55 -10.23
CA LYS A 28 -17.14 9.73 -9.82
C LYS A 28 -17.42 9.87 -8.32
N ARG A 29 -16.37 9.79 -7.49
CA ARG A 29 -16.47 9.98 -6.04
C ARG A 29 -17.05 11.34 -5.66
N VAL A 30 -16.61 12.42 -6.32
CA VAL A 30 -17.13 13.76 -6.02
C VAL A 30 -18.60 13.89 -6.42
N MET A 31 -19.02 13.30 -7.55
CA MET A 31 -20.44 13.29 -7.96
C MET A 31 -21.30 12.55 -6.94
N GLU A 32 -20.86 11.38 -6.49
CA GLU A 32 -21.54 10.57 -5.47
C GLU A 32 -21.66 11.31 -4.13
N LEU A 33 -20.55 11.86 -3.61
CA LEU A 33 -20.52 12.64 -2.37
C LEU A 33 -21.39 13.91 -2.43
N SER A 34 -21.66 14.40 -3.64
CA SER A 34 -22.45 15.60 -3.87
C SER A 34 -23.92 15.31 -4.19
N ASP A 35 -24.33 14.03 -4.22
CA ASP A 35 -25.67 13.57 -4.62
C ASP A 35 -26.06 14.08 -6.03
N ILE A 36 -25.10 14.01 -6.96
CA ILE A 36 -25.30 14.41 -8.36
C ILE A 36 -25.41 13.15 -9.22
N SER A 37 -26.63 12.86 -9.66
CA SER A 37 -26.94 11.71 -10.53
C SER A 37 -27.50 12.09 -11.90
N GLU A 38 -27.89 13.34 -12.11
CA GLU A 38 -28.44 13.81 -13.39
C GLU A 38 -27.35 13.91 -14.46
N GLU A 39 -27.51 13.18 -15.57
CA GLU A 39 -26.52 13.07 -16.65
C GLU A 39 -26.07 14.43 -17.19
N LYS A 40 -27.02 15.35 -17.42
CA LYS A 40 -26.74 16.72 -17.86
C LYS A 40 -25.80 17.46 -16.90
N LYS A 41 -25.98 17.28 -15.59
CA LYS A 41 -25.14 17.92 -14.57
C LYS A 41 -23.76 17.26 -14.50
N ILE A 42 -23.72 15.94 -14.56
CA ILE A 42 -22.46 15.18 -14.60
C ILE A 42 -21.63 15.62 -15.81
N PHE A 43 -22.25 15.69 -17.00
CA PHE A 43 -21.62 16.19 -18.22
C PHE A 43 -21.06 17.61 -18.05
N ALA A 44 -21.86 18.54 -17.52
CA ALA A 44 -21.43 19.91 -17.29
C ALA A 44 -20.23 19.97 -16.33
N TRP A 45 -20.23 19.17 -15.26
CA TRP A 45 -19.11 19.10 -14.32
C TRP A 45 -17.86 18.44 -14.92
N ALA A 46 -18.01 17.38 -15.73
CA ALA A 46 -16.91 16.75 -16.42
C ALA A 46 -16.17 17.75 -17.32
N LYS A 47 -16.93 18.61 -18.04
CA LYS A 47 -16.35 19.71 -18.83
C LYS A 47 -15.58 20.73 -18.01
N GLU A 48 -16.04 21.03 -16.79
CA GLU A 48 -15.32 21.94 -15.88
C GLU A 48 -14.05 21.31 -15.31
N CYS A 49 -13.96 19.97 -15.27
CA CYS A 49 -12.79 19.25 -14.80
C CYS A 49 -11.66 19.18 -15.84
N VAL A 50 -11.93 19.48 -17.10
CA VAL A 50 -10.93 19.39 -18.18
C VAL A 50 -10.53 20.75 -18.75
N GLN A 51 -9.33 20.82 -19.33
CA GLN A 51 -8.77 22.04 -19.91
C GLN A 51 -8.55 21.94 -21.41
N GLY A 52 -8.56 23.11 -22.08
CA GLY A 52 -8.22 23.24 -23.48
C GLY A 52 -9.10 22.38 -24.40
N ARG A 53 -8.46 21.66 -25.32
CA ARG A 53 -9.15 20.89 -26.37
C ARG A 53 -9.97 19.71 -25.84
N LEU A 54 -9.69 19.23 -24.63
CA LEU A 54 -10.48 18.16 -24.00
C LEU A 54 -11.94 18.58 -23.78
N LYS A 55 -12.24 19.88 -23.64
CA LYS A 55 -13.62 20.37 -23.57
C LYS A 55 -14.39 20.06 -24.86
N GLY A 56 -13.76 20.22 -26.02
CA GLY A 56 -14.34 19.89 -27.32
C GLY A 56 -14.56 18.38 -27.48
N VAL A 57 -13.58 17.57 -27.05
CA VAL A 57 -13.69 16.10 -27.05
C VAL A 57 -14.91 15.61 -26.26
N ILE A 58 -15.20 16.24 -25.11
CA ILE A 58 -16.39 15.94 -24.32
C ILE A 58 -17.65 16.46 -25.02
N ASP A 59 -17.63 17.68 -25.57
CA ASP A 59 -18.78 18.26 -26.26
C ASP A 59 -19.24 17.44 -27.48
N ASP A 60 -18.29 16.90 -28.25
CA ASP A 60 -18.56 16.09 -29.45
C ASP A 60 -19.25 14.75 -29.14
N LEU A 61 -19.25 14.30 -27.87
CA LEU A 61 -19.95 13.08 -27.45
C LEU A 61 -21.45 13.28 -27.22
N LYS A 62 -21.91 14.54 -27.15
CA LYS A 62 -23.31 14.86 -26.94
C LYS A 62 -24.08 14.58 -28.24
N GLU A 63 -25.03 13.66 -28.17
CA GLU A 63 -25.89 13.32 -29.30
C GLU A 63 -27.22 14.08 -29.21
N GLU A 64 -27.72 14.56 -30.34
CA GLU A 64 -29.05 15.16 -30.46
C GLU A 64 -29.82 14.44 -31.56
N GLU A 65 -30.91 13.78 -31.17
CA GLU A 65 -31.79 13.03 -32.07
C GLU A 65 -33.23 13.41 -31.75
N ASP A 66 -33.99 13.84 -32.77
CA ASP A 66 -35.38 14.30 -32.65
C ASP A 66 -35.64 15.34 -31.54
N GLY A 67 -34.66 16.22 -31.30
CA GLY A 67 -34.72 17.27 -30.26
C GLY A 67 -34.52 16.75 -28.83
N ILE A 68 -34.23 15.46 -28.67
CA ILE A 68 -33.81 14.86 -27.40
C ILE A 68 -32.29 14.86 -27.35
N ILE A 69 -31.75 15.45 -26.30
CA ILE A 69 -30.32 15.42 -26.03
C ILE A 69 -30.00 14.20 -25.19
N LYS A 70 -29.12 13.35 -25.71
CA LYS A 70 -28.51 12.24 -24.98
C LYS A 70 -27.12 12.66 -24.50
N TYR A 71 -26.88 12.54 -23.20
CA TYR A 71 -25.60 12.87 -22.60
C TYR A 71 -24.76 11.59 -22.47
N PRO A 72 -23.44 11.67 -22.70
CA PRO A 72 -22.56 10.53 -22.50
C PRO A 72 -22.43 10.20 -21.02
N SER A 73 -22.25 8.91 -20.75
CA SER A 73 -21.80 8.39 -19.48
C SER A 73 -20.37 8.83 -19.16
N VAL A 74 -19.99 8.73 -17.89
CA VAL A 74 -18.61 9.04 -17.47
C VAL A 74 -17.60 8.11 -18.12
N ASP A 75 -17.98 6.86 -18.38
CA ASP A 75 -17.10 5.88 -19.02
C ASP A 75 -16.90 6.19 -20.52
N GLU A 76 -17.95 6.63 -21.23
CA GLU A 76 -17.81 7.14 -22.61
C GLU A 76 -16.91 8.38 -22.68
N ILE A 77 -17.04 9.29 -21.72
CA ILE A 77 -16.14 10.46 -21.59
C ILE A 77 -14.68 10.01 -21.38
N LYS A 78 -14.45 9.08 -20.45
CA LYS A 78 -13.12 8.51 -20.18
C LYS A 78 -12.51 7.91 -21.45
N GLU A 79 -13.24 7.06 -22.16
CA GLU A 79 -12.76 6.40 -23.37
C GLU A 79 -12.41 7.40 -24.48
N SER A 80 -13.24 8.43 -24.67
CA SER A 80 -12.99 9.48 -25.65
C SER A 80 -11.73 10.30 -25.34
N ILE A 81 -11.52 10.64 -24.07
CA ILE A 81 -10.31 11.34 -23.60
C ILE A 81 -9.08 10.46 -23.80
N GLU A 82 -9.13 9.18 -23.41
CA GLU A 82 -8.02 8.25 -23.59
C GLU A 82 -7.65 8.10 -25.07
N LYS A 83 -8.66 8.00 -25.94
CA LYS A 83 -8.47 7.95 -27.40
C LYS A 83 -7.83 9.23 -27.92
N TYR A 84 -8.32 10.39 -27.49
CA TYR A 84 -7.78 11.69 -27.92
C TYR A 84 -6.31 11.87 -27.52
N LEU A 85 -5.96 11.43 -26.32
CA LEU A 85 -4.59 11.52 -25.79
C LEU A 85 -3.68 10.37 -26.25
N ASN A 86 -4.21 9.44 -27.05
CA ASN A 86 -3.51 8.23 -27.51
C ASN A 86 -2.97 7.37 -26.36
N ILE A 87 -3.72 7.26 -25.26
CA ILE A 87 -3.34 6.43 -24.11
C ILE A 87 -3.35 4.96 -24.54
N THR A 88 -2.17 4.37 -24.63
CA THR A 88 -2.02 2.97 -25.02
C THR A 88 -2.26 2.03 -23.82
N PRO A 89 -2.66 0.77 -24.03
CA PRO A 89 -2.70 -0.23 -22.95
C PRO A 89 -1.35 -0.39 -22.23
N GLN A 90 -0.24 -0.27 -22.96
CA GLN A 90 1.12 -0.28 -22.42
C GLN A 90 1.36 0.88 -21.44
N GLU A 91 0.89 2.07 -21.79
CA GLU A 91 0.99 3.25 -20.93
C GLU A 91 0.15 3.09 -19.66
N LYS A 92 -1.04 2.47 -19.74
CA LYS A 92 -1.82 2.11 -18.55
C LYS A 92 -1.07 1.15 -17.62
N CYS A 93 -0.40 0.15 -18.17
CA CYS A 93 0.48 -0.73 -17.37
C CYS A 93 1.63 0.05 -16.73
N PHE A 94 2.28 0.93 -17.49
CA PHE A 94 3.37 1.75 -16.99
C PHE A 94 2.90 2.63 -15.82
N ASN A 95 1.73 3.28 -15.96
CA ASN A 95 1.13 4.11 -14.92
C ASN A 95 0.81 3.30 -13.65
N LEU A 96 0.27 2.09 -13.80
CA LEU A 96 0.04 1.21 -12.65
C LEU A 96 1.35 0.82 -11.94
N LYS A 97 2.41 0.50 -12.68
CA LYS A 97 3.73 0.19 -12.11
C LYS A 97 4.39 1.41 -11.45
N ALA A 98 4.09 2.61 -11.94
CA ALA A 98 4.55 3.87 -11.37
C ALA A 98 3.70 4.34 -10.18
N LEU A 99 2.55 3.72 -9.93
CA LEU A 99 1.63 4.12 -8.87
C LEU A 99 2.30 3.99 -7.50
N ARG A 100 2.15 4.98 -6.64
CA ARG A 100 2.72 4.97 -5.28
C ARG A 100 1.65 5.31 -4.26
N ILE A 101 1.76 4.71 -3.07
CA ILE A 101 0.98 5.11 -1.90
C ILE A 101 1.39 6.52 -1.46
N ARG A 102 0.38 7.38 -1.26
CA ARG A 102 0.56 8.77 -0.84
C ARG A 102 0.88 8.83 0.64
N ARG A 103 1.54 9.91 1.08
CA ARG A 103 1.85 10.11 2.50
C ARG A 103 0.54 10.26 3.30
N GLY A 104 0.33 9.38 4.27
CA GLY A 104 -0.86 9.40 5.14
C GLY A 104 -2.08 8.68 4.56
N GLU A 105 -1.99 8.17 3.33
CA GLU A 105 -2.99 7.25 2.78
C GLU A 105 -2.91 5.91 3.54
N SER A 106 -4.07 5.34 3.87
CA SER A 106 -4.19 3.98 4.42
C SER A 106 -3.88 2.94 3.32
N ILE A 107 -3.42 1.76 3.70
CA ILE A 107 -3.24 0.66 2.72
C ILE A 107 -4.57 0.30 2.09
N LYS A 108 -5.67 0.31 2.86
CA LYS A 108 -7.00 0.01 2.32
C LYS A 108 -7.41 0.97 1.20
N ASP A 109 -7.28 2.28 1.40
CA ASP A 109 -7.62 3.28 0.38
C ASP A 109 -6.69 3.18 -0.83
N PHE A 110 -5.41 2.94 -0.58
CA PHE A 110 -4.43 2.73 -1.64
C PHE A 110 -4.72 1.48 -2.46
N ASN A 111 -5.05 0.36 -1.81
CA ASN A 111 -5.37 -0.91 -2.46
C ASN A 111 -6.63 -0.82 -3.30
N TRP A 112 -7.65 -0.13 -2.80
CA TRP A 112 -8.85 0.17 -3.58
C TRP A 112 -8.47 0.88 -4.89
N ARG A 113 -7.63 1.93 -4.80
CA ARG A 113 -7.14 2.66 -5.97
C ARG A 113 -6.30 1.78 -6.88
N TYR A 114 -5.31 1.05 -6.37
CA TYR A 114 -4.45 0.14 -7.13
C TYR A 114 -5.27 -0.93 -7.88
N ASN A 115 -6.26 -1.51 -7.21
CA ASN A 115 -7.11 -2.55 -7.77
C ASN A 115 -8.00 -2.03 -8.91
N ASN A 116 -8.50 -0.78 -8.82
CA ASN A 116 -9.29 -0.18 -9.90
C ASN A 116 -8.47 -0.05 -11.19
N TYR A 117 -7.21 0.41 -11.10
CA TYR A 117 -6.31 0.40 -12.27
C TYR A 117 -6.10 -1.01 -12.80
N TYR A 118 -5.79 -1.96 -11.92
CA TYR A 118 -5.50 -3.33 -12.32
C TYR A 118 -6.69 -3.99 -13.02
N LYS A 119 -7.91 -3.82 -12.50
CA LYS A 119 -9.14 -4.35 -13.10
C LYS A 119 -9.44 -3.75 -14.47
N ASN A 120 -9.13 -2.46 -14.66
CA ASN A 120 -9.35 -1.73 -15.91
C ASN A 120 -8.27 -1.97 -16.99
N LEU A 121 -7.22 -2.73 -16.68
CA LEU A 121 -6.31 -3.25 -17.69
C LEU A 121 -6.99 -4.34 -18.54
N LYS A 122 -6.68 -4.34 -19.83
CA LYS A 122 -7.01 -5.47 -20.71
C LYS A 122 -6.39 -6.76 -20.16
N GLN A 123 -7.08 -7.89 -20.34
CA GLN A 123 -6.69 -9.16 -19.73
C GLN A 123 -5.25 -9.57 -20.08
N ASP A 124 -4.86 -9.45 -21.35
CA ASP A 124 -3.50 -9.78 -21.84
C ASP A 124 -2.41 -8.85 -21.28
N PHE A 125 -2.80 -7.73 -20.66
CA PHE A 125 -1.89 -6.76 -20.06
C PHE A 125 -1.73 -6.96 -18.55
N LYS A 126 -2.68 -7.63 -17.90
CA LYS A 126 -2.60 -7.95 -16.46
C LYS A 126 -1.39 -8.83 -16.13
N GLN A 127 -1.01 -9.73 -17.04
CA GLN A 127 0.17 -10.60 -16.87
C GLN A 127 1.50 -9.83 -16.75
N PHE A 128 1.56 -8.57 -17.17
CA PHE A 128 2.75 -7.73 -17.02
C PHE A 128 2.87 -7.10 -15.64
N ILE A 129 1.84 -7.19 -14.80
CA ILE A 129 1.82 -6.65 -13.45
C ILE A 129 2.15 -7.78 -12.48
N THR A 130 3.25 -7.60 -11.76
CA THR A 130 3.77 -8.58 -10.81
C THR A 130 3.49 -8.16 -9.38
N ILE A 131 3.58 -9.12 -8.46
CA ILE A 131 3.54 -8.84 -7.02
C ILE A 131 4.64 -7.87 -6.60
N ASN A 132 5.81 -7.92 -7.26
CA ASN A 132 6.90 -6.98 -6.98
C ASN A 132 6.54 -5.55 -7.41
N ASP A 133 5.86 -5.38 -8.56
CA ASP A 133 5.38 -4.06 -8.98
C ASP A 133 4.42 -3.47 -7.91
N TYR A 134 3.52 -4.30 -7.36
CA TYR A 134 2.67 -3.89 -6.25
C TYR A 134 3.47 -3.63 -4.96
N ALA A 135 4.39 -4.51 -4.58
CA ALA A 135 5.21 -4.33 -3.37
C ALA A 135 6.05 -3.04 -3.44
N ASP A 136 6.54 -2.66 -4.63
CA ASP A 136 7.26 -1.41 -4.85
C ASP A 136 6.34 -0.19 -4.82
N SER A 137 5.06 -0.35 -5.15
CA SER A 137 4.05 0.70 -5.02
C SER A 137 3.83 1.14 -3.56
N ILE A 138 4.05 0.23 -2.60
CA ILE A 138 3.98 0.46 -1.15
C ILE A 138 5.36 0.56 -0.48
N ALA A 139 6.44 0.85 -1.24
CA ALA A 139 7.81 0.90 -0.72
C ALA A 139 8.01 1.86 0.47
N SER A 140 7.19 2.90 0.60
CA SER A 140 7.21 3.83 1.73
C SER A 140 6.61 3.26 3.03
N ARG A 141 6.09 2.02 3.00
CA ARG A 141 5.55 1.26 4.14
C ARG A 141 6.38 -0.02 4.38
N PRO A 142 7.62 0.07 4.90
CA PRO A 142 8.58 -1.04 4.85
C PRO A 142 8.08 -2.33 5.54
N PHE A 143 7.43 -2.21 6.70
CA PHE A 143 6.89 -3.36 7.42
C PHE A 143 5.86 -4.13 6.59
N ILE A 144 4.92 -3.40 6.01
CA ILE A 144 3.82 -3.97 5.22
C ILE A 144 4.37 -4.58 3.93
N ARG A 145 5.26 -3.86 3.23
CA ARG A 145 5.97 -4.38 2.07
C ARG A 145 6.70 -5.69 2.37
N THR A 146 7.42 -5.76 3.48
CA THR A 146 8.12 -7.00 3.88
C THR A 146 7.16 -8.17 4.02
N HIS A 147 6.00 -7.96 4.65
CA HIS A 147 4.99 -9.03 4.81
C HIS A 147 4.51 -9.57 3.46
N VAL A 148 4.16 -8.68 2.53
CA VAL A 148 3.74 -9.07 1.16
C VAL A 148 4.82 -9.91 0.47
N ILE A 149 6.08 -9.47 0.51
CA ILE A 149 7.19 -10.17 -0.15
C ILE A 149 7.44 -11.54 0.50
N THR A 150 7.43 -11.61 1.84
CA THR A 150 7.72 -12.86 2.56
C THR A 150 6.61 -13.89 2.43
N ALA A 151 5.36 -13.44 2.33
CA ALA A 151 4.20 -14.31 2.21
C ALA A 151 4.11 -14.96 0.82
N LYS A 152 4.75 -14.39 -0.21
CA LYS A 152 4.75 -14.89 -1.59
C LYS A 152 3.33 -15.21 -2.08
N PRO A 153 2.43 -14.21 -2.16
CA PRO A 153 1.08 -14.43 -2.64
C PRO A 153 1.07 -15.02 -4.04
N GLU A 154 -0.01 -15.71 -4.40
CA GLU A 154 -0.19 -16.31 -5.72
C GLU A 154 -0.54 -15.26 -6.79
N ASP A 155 -1.23 -14.20 -6.39
CA ASP A 155 -1.69 -13.14 -7.28
C ASP A 155 -1.74 -11.77 -6.60
N ILE A 156 -2.16 -10.76 -7.38
CA ILE A 156 -2.31 -9.38 -6.90
C ILE A 156 -3.37 -9.29 -5.80
N GLU A 157 -4.51 -9.97 -5.93
CA GLU A 157 -5.62 -9.87 -4.97
C GLU A 157 -5.17 -10.34 -3.58
N LYS A 158 -4.48 -11.48 -3.51
CA LYS A 158 -3.85 -11.96 -2.26
C LYS A 158 -2.78 -11.01 -1.73
N ALA A 159 -2.01 -10.38 -2.61
CA ALA A 159 -1.04 -9.36 -2.17
C ALA A 159 -1.73 -8.14 -1.51
N LEU A 160 -2.88 -7.70 -2.04
CA LEU A 160 -3.68 -6.63 -1.44
C LEU A 160 -4.20 -7.03 -0.05
N GLU A 161 -4.81 -8.22 0.06
CA GLU A 161 -5.34 -8.75 1.34
C GLU A 161 -4.26 -8.82 2.42
N ILE A 162 -3.07 -9.35 2.10
CA ILE A 162 -1.95 -9.47 3.03
C ILE A 162 -1.49 -8.10 3.53
N ALA A 163 -1.47 -7.10 2.65
CA ALA A 163 -1.05 -5.76 3.02
C ALA A 163 -2.04 -5.11 4.00
N GLU A 164 -3.35 -5.27 3.79
CA GLU A 164 -4.39 -4.75 4.71
C GLU A 164 -4.36 -5.43 6.08
N LEU A 165 -4.14 -6.76 6.10
CA LEU A 165 -3.94 -7.49 7.34
C LEU A 165 -2.70 -7.00 8.10
N ALA A 166 -1.60 -6.74 7.40
CA ALA A 166 -0.39 -6.21 8.01
C ALA A 166 -0.55 -4.79 8.55
N GLU A 167 -1.35 -3.93 7.90
CA GLU A 167 -1.69 -2.60 8.45
C GLU A 167 -2.50 -2.74 9.74
N THR A 168 -3.53 -3.60 9.74
CA THR A 168 -4.38 -3.85 10.92
C THR A 168 -3.58 -4.37 12.12
N ALA A 169 -2.54 -5.17 11.88
CA ALA A 169 -1.64 -5.68 12.91
C ALA A 169 -0.75 -4.60 13.55
N ILE A 170 -0.54 -3.46 12.87
CA ILE A 170 0.13 -2.28 13.43
C ILE A 170 -0.84 -1.46 14.28
N GLU A 171 -2.08 -1.31 13.82
CA GLU A 171 -3.11 -0.47 14.46
C GLU A 171 -3.72 -1.09 15.72
N THR A 172 -3.73 -2.42 15.82
CA THR A 172 -4.13 -3.09 17.05
C THR A 172 -3.14 -2.70 18.16
N PRO A 173 -3.58 -1.97 19.20
CA PRO A 173 -2.69 -1.65 20.30
C PRO A 173 -2.26 -2.99 20.89
N ASN A 174 -0.94 -3.15 20.97
CA ASN A 174 -0.24 -4.27 21.54
C ASN A 174 -0.69 -4.48 23.00
N ARG A 175 -1.89 -5.03 23.20
CA ARG A 175 -2.51 -5.22 24.51
C ARG A 175 -1.84 -6.33 25.30
N ASN A 176 -0.97 -7.12 24.65
CA ASN A 176 -0.08 -8.08 25.28
C ASN A 176 1.19 -8.18 24.45
N ASN A 177 2.21 -7.36 24.74
CA ASN A 177 3.62 -7.77 24.90
C ASN A 177 4.57 -6.58 24.82
N ASN A 178 5.38 -6.42 25.87
CA ASN A 178 6.57 -5.58 25.87
C ASN A 178 7.56 -6.07 24.79
N ILE A 179 7.48 -5.51 23.58
CA ILE A 179 8.51 -5.67 22.55
C ILE A 179 9.20 -4.32 22.40
N VAL A 180 10.39 -4.21 23.00
CA VAL A 180 11.28 -3.06 22.77
C VAL A 180 12.15 -3.42 21.57
N MET A 181 11.89 -2.78 20.44
CA MET A 181 12.69 -2.94 19.22
C MET A 181 13.96 -2.08 19.34
N PHE A 182 15.13 -2.70 19.55
CA PHE A 182 16.42 -2.01 19.43
C PHE A 182 17.00 -2.22 18.03
N ILE A 183 17.05 -1.15 17.23
CA ILE A 183 17.83 -1.13 15.99
C ILE A 183 19.29 -0.89 16.38
N VAL A 184 20.11 -1.94 16.44
CA VAL A 184 21.56 -1.79 16.56
C VAL A 184 22.13 -1.48 15.17
N LYS A 185 22.63 -0.26 14.99
CA LYS A 185 23.41 0.11 13.81
C LYS A 185 24.71 -0.70 13.81
N ASN A 186 24.92 -1.41 12.71
CA ASN A 186 26.12 -2.11 12.25
C ASN A 186 26.33 -3.56 12.70
N ARG A 187 26.27 -4.42 11.67
CA ARG A 187 26.65 -5.85 11.55
C ARG A 187 25.54 -6.87 11.90
N SER A 188 25.02 -7.47 10.82
CA SER A 188 24.13 -8.64 10.67
C SER A 188 22.99 -8.84 11.70
N PRO A 189 21.71 -8.85 11.26
CA PRO A 189 20.60 -9.07 12.17
C PRO A 189 20.51 -10.54 12.60
N THR A 190 21.02 -10.86 13.79
CA THR A 190 20.64 -12.07 14.51
C THR A 190 19.41 -11.76 15.37
N ILE A 191 18.29 -12.44 15.09
CA ILE A 191 17.07 -12.36 15.90
C ILE A 191 17.31 -13.14 17.19
N ILE A 192 17.35 -12.46 18.33
CA ILE A 192 17.36 -13.10 19.66
C ILE A 192 16.00 -12.86 20.32
N ILE A 193 15.26 -13.95 20.55
CA ILE A 193 13.96 -13.96 21.24
C ILE A 193 14.20 -14.23 22.72
N LEU A 194 13.87 -13.27 23.60
CA LEU A 194 13.87 -13.45 25.06
C LEU A 194 12.43 -13.50 25.58
N ASN A 195 11.94 -14.70 25.87
CA ASN A 195 10.67 -14.88 26.58
C ASN A 195 10.88 -14.68 28.08
N LYS A 196 10.29 -13.61 28.64
CA LYS A 196 10.18 -13.44 30.10
C LYS A 196 8.83 -14.00 30.55
N LEU A 197 8.79 -15.31 30.81
CA LEU A 197 7.64 -15.95 31.44
C LEU A 197 7.47 -15.39 32.87
N LYS A 198 6.44 -14.59 33.09
CA LYS A 198 5.84 -14.40 34.42
C LYS A 198 4.52 -15.15 34.42
N ASN A 199 4.55 -16.41 34.86
CA ASN A 199 3.44 -16.99 35.59
C ASN A 199 4.01 -17.92 36.67
N THR A 200 3.51 -17.68 37.87
CA THR A 200 3.88 -18.22 39.16
C THR A 200 3.45 -19.68 39.29
N SER A 201 4.35 -20.61 38.96
CA SER A 201 4.28 -22.02 39.40
C SER A 201 5.63 -22.75 39.39
N ILE A 202 6.74 -22.05 39.11
CA ILE A 202 8.10 -22.62 39.08
C ILE A 202 8.97 -21.90 40.12
N LEU A 203 8.58 -21.99 41.39
CA LEU A 203 9.40 -21.51 42.51
C LEU A 203 9.98 -22.64 43.36
N GLU A 204 9.61 -23.90 43.13
CA GLU A 204 10.18 -25.05 43.84
C GLU A 204 11.34 -25.72 43.09
N ASN A 205 11.37 -25.69 41.74
CA ASN A 205 12.45 -26.34 40.96
C ASN A 205 13.70 -25.48 40.69
N LYS A 206 13.74 -24.22 41.16
CA LYS A 206 14.92 -23.35 40.95
C LYS A 206 16.00 -23.52 42.00
N GLN A 207 15.66 -24.07 43.17
CA GLN A 207 16.64 -24.27 44.24
C GLN A 207 17.52 -25.51 43.97
N GLU A 208 16.96 -26.59 43.42
CA GLU A 208 17.73 -27.80 43.06
C GLU A 208 18.75 -27.58 41.95
N LEU A 209 18.43 -26.79 40.91
CA LEU A 209 19.33 -26.56 39.77
C LEU A 209 20.51 -25.61 40.09
N LEU A 210 20.43 -24.85 41.19
CA LEU A 210 21.50 -23.97 41.66
C LEU A 210 22.53 -24.74 42.52
N ASP A 211 22.13 -25.81 43.18
CA ASP A 211 23.03 -26.63 44.00
C ASP A 211 23.82 -27.65 43.15
N THR A 212 23.24 -28.18 42.06
CA THR A 212 23.96 -29.09 41.14
C THR A 212 25.07 -28.39 40.35
N ASN A 213 24.87 -27.12 39.97
CA ASN A 213 25.87 -26.35 39.21
C ASN A 213 27.03 -25.81 40.07
N LYS A 214 26.84 -25.67 41.40
CA LYS A 214 27.95 -25.36 42.30
C LYS A 214 28.87 -26.57 42.54
N GLN A 215 28.34 -27.79 42.49
CA GLN A 215 29.16 -29.00 42.63
C GLN A 215 29.97 -29.32 41.35
N GLN A 216 29.49 -28.96 40.16
CA GLN A 216 30.26 -29.15 38.92
C GLN A 216 31.35 -28.08 38.69
N ALA A 217 31.25 -26.91 39.33
CA ALA A 217 32.27 -25.87 39.24
C ALA A 217 33.51 -26.11 40.14
N PHE A 218 33.50 -27.15 40.99
CA PHE A 218 34.61 -27.50 41.90
C PHE A 218 35.58 -28.58 41.36
N LEU A 219 35.36 -29.09 40.15
CA LEU A 219 36.17 -30.18 39.58
C LEU A 219 37.09 -29.79 38.40
N CYS A 220 37.21 -28.49 38.08
CA CYS A 220 38.15 -28.00 37.06
C CYS A 220 39.09 -26.94 37.61
N ILE A 221 39.96 -27.33 38.55
CA ILE A 221 41.19 -26.58 38.86
C ILE A 221 42.35 -27.58 38.76
N GLU A 222 42.98 -27.66 37.58
CA GLU A 222 44.31 -28.25 37.48
C GLU A 222 45.36 -27.27 38.07
N PRO A 223 46.37 -27.78 38.80
CA PRO A 223 47.36 -26.93 39.46
C PRO A 223 48.34 -26.30 38.45
N ARG A 224 48.53 -24.97 38.55
CA ARG A 224 49.62 -24.26 37.87
C ARG A 224 50.96 -24.62 38.54
N ASN A 225 51.87 -25.20 37.76
CA ASN A 225 53.28 -25.31 38.10
C ASN A 225 53.91 -23.93 38.28
N THR A 226 54.55 -23.71 39.43
CA THR A 226 55.43 -22.58 39.71
C THR A 226 56.82 -22.84 39.13
N GLU A 227 57.22 -22.08 38.10
CA GLU A 227 58.63 -21.87 37.77
C GLU A 227 59.11 -20.57 38.43
N GLN A 228 60.11 -20.71 39.29
CA GLN A 228 60.81 -19.61 39.95
C GLN A 228 61.82 -18.96 39.00
N SER A 229 61.86 -17.64 39.07
CA SER A 229 62.75 -16.72 38.38
C SER A 229 64.20 -16.82 38.82
N SER A 230 65.08 -16.90 37.82
CA SER A 230 66.31 -16.12 37.59
C SER A 230 67.37 -15.95 38.69
N ARG A 231 68.57 -16.39 38.33
CA ARG A 231 69.88 -15.99 38.84
C ARG A 231 70.05 -14.46 38.91
N ALA A 232 70.58 -13.99 40.04
CA ALA A 232 71.71 -13.05 40.13
C ALA A 232 72.42 -13.33 41.46
#